data_AF-A0A379WP68-F1
#
_entry.id   AF-A0A379WP68-F1
#
_cell.length_a   1.000
_cell.length_b   1.000
_cell.length_c   1.000
_cell.angle_alpha   90.00
_cell.angle_beta   90.00
_cell.angle_gamma   90.00
#
_symmetry.space_group_name_H-M   'P 1'
#
loop_
_entity.id
_entity.type
_entity.pdbx_description
1 polymer ?
#
loop_
_entity_poly.entity_id
_entity_poly.type
_entity_poly.pdbx_seq_one_letter_code
_entity_poly.pdbx_strand_id
1 'polypeptide(L)'
;MPLYAFANSYSTLDVSLNDLRMQVRFFEYALGAAADIAAKIRQNTDEYIDNILPPLTKALFKYVREGKYTFCTPGHMGGTAFQKSPSAASFMISSARTR
;
A
#
# COMPACT_ATOMS: atom_id res chain seq x y z
N MET A 1 11.51 -3.83 5.27
CA MET A 1 10.42 -3.43 6.18
C MET A 1 10.79 -2.08 6.81
N PRO A 2 9.95 -1.05 6.69
CA PRO A 2 10.22 0.26 7.28
C PRO A 2 10.10 0.20 8.80
N LEU A 3 11.06 0.77 9.52
CA LEU A 3 11.06 0.88 10.99
C LEU A 3 10.98 2.35 11.39
N TYR A 4 10.02 2.69 12.25
CA TYR A 4 9.83 4.04 12.76
C TYR A 4 10.24 4.07 14.23
N ALA A 5 11.32 4.79 14.53
CA ALA A 5 11.84 4.95 15.88
C ALA A 5 11.59 6.39 16.36
N PHE A 6 11.18 6.55 17.60
CA PHE A 6 11.10 7.87 18.22
C PHE A 6 12.41 8.15 18.94
N ALA A 7 13.15 9.16 18.47
CA ALA A 7 14.43 9.53 19.06
C ALA A 7 14.22 10.48 20.24
N ASN A 8 14.95 10.23 21.33
CA ASN A 8 15.15 11.17 22.42
C ASN A 8 16.58 11.76 22.36
N SER A 9 16.85 12.85 23.07
CA SER A 9 18.12 13.61 23.04
C SER A 9 19.39 12.82 23.37
N TYR A 10 19.26 11.58 23.85
CA TYR A 10 20.36 10.66 24.17
C TYR A 10 20.42 9.42 23.24
N SER A 11 19.70 9.44 22.12
CA SER A 11 19.68 8.29 21.19
C SER A 11 20.98 8.27 20.40
N THR A 12 21.91 7.40 20.78
CA THR A 12 23.13 7.15 20.01
C THR A 12 22.91 5.94 19.09
N LEU A 13 23.22 6.11 17.81
CA LEU A 13 23.18 5.05 16.81
C LEU A 13 24.53 4.37 16.78
N ASP A 14 24.58 3.12 17.23
CA ASP A 14 25.80 2.32 17.20
C ASP A 14 26.13 1.90 15.75
N VAL A 15 27.43 1.91 15.42
CA VAL A 15 27.98 1.68 14.07
C VAL A 15 27.56 0.32 13.47
N SER A 16 27.17 -0.62 14.34
CA SER A 16 26.55 -1.92 14.03
C SER A 16 25.32 -1.85 13.10
N LEU A 17 24.56 -0.75 13.11
CA LEU A 17 23.37 -0.58 12.27
C LEU A 17 23.66 -0.29 10.80
N ASN A 18 24.92 -0.02 10.43
CA ASN A 18 25.29 0.32 9.06
C ASN A 18 25.34 -0.90 8.12
N ASP A 19 25.57 -2.10 8.68
CA ASP A 19 25.63 -3.36 7.91
C ASP A 19 24.23 -3.99 7.73
N LEU A 20 23.29 -3.66 8.61
CA LEU A 20 21.88 -3.94 8.39
C LEU A 20 21.31 -2.94 7.38
N ARG A 21 20.86 -3.41 6.22
CA ARG A 21 20.04 -2.63 5.25
C ARG A 21 18.64 -2.30 5.78
N MET A 22 18.55 -1.82 7.03
CA MET A 22 17.31 -1.37 7.64
C MET A 22 17.04 0.08 7.25
N GLN A 23 15.83 0.32 6.72
CA GLN A 23 15.31 1.66 6.54
C GLN A 23 14.70 2.14 7.86
N VAL A 24 15.56 2.61 8.78
CA VAL A 24 15.13 3.21 10.05
C VAL A 24 14.91 4.70 9.86
N ARG A 25 13.74 5.21 10.26
CA ARG A 25 13.38 6.63 10.20
C ARG A 25 13.08 7.12 11.62
N PHE A 26 13.67 8.25 11.98
CA PHE A 26 13.51 8.85 13.30
C PHE A 26 12.47 9.97 13.28
N PHE A 27 11.61 9.97 14.29
CA PHE A 27 10.67 11.06 14.55
C PHE A 27 10.91 11.65 15.93
N GLU A 28 10.83 12.97 16.01
CA GLU A 28 10.88 13.69 17.28
C GLU A 28 9.49 13.80 17.90
N TYR A 29 9.44 13.86 19.23
CA TYR A 29 8.19 14.03 19.96
C TYR A 29 7.82 15.52 20.00
N ALA A 30 7.00 15.96 19.05
CA ALA A 30 6.52 17.34 18.97
C ALA A 30 4.98 17.41 18.94
N LEU A 31 4.42 18.29 19.77
CA LEU A 31 2.99 18.60 19.77
C LEU A 31 2.60 19.21 18.41
N GLY A 32 1.65 18.59 17.71
CA GLY A 32 1.20 19.01 16.38
C GLY A 32 1.91 18.32 15.20
N ALA A 33 3.02 17.61 15.42
CA ALA A 33 3.73 16.91 14.35
C ALA A 33 3.06 15.61 13.89
N ALA A 34 2.00 15.15 14.59
CA ALA A 34 1.34 13.88 14.31
C ALA A 34 0.81 13.76 12.87
N ALA A 35 0.27 14.84 12.30
CA ALA A 35 -0.24 14.85 10.93
C ALA A 35 0.89 14.66 9.91
N ASP A 36 2.02 15.37 10.10
CA ASP A 36 3.20 15.29 9.23
C ASP A 36 3.90 13.93 9.36
N ILE A 37 4.01 13.40 10.58
CA ILE A 37 4.54 12.06 10.84
C ILE A 37 3.66 11.02 10.13
N ALA A 38 2.34 11.11 10.25
CA ALA A 38 1.42 10.19 9.58
C ALA A 38 1.53 10.28 8.05
N ALA A 39 1.68 11.49 7.48
CA ALA A 39 1.90 11.66 6.05
C ALA A 39 3.21 11.01 5.59
N LYS A 40 4.30 11.21 6.33
CA LYS A 40 5.60 10.58 6.05
C LYS A 40 5.55 9.05 6.17
N ILE A 41 4.85 8.52 7.17
CA ILE A 41 4.66 7.07 7.32
C ILE A 41 3.91 6.51 6.11
N ARG A 42 2.84 7.17 5.65
CA ARG A 42 2.08 6.72 4.47
C ARG A 42 2.97 6.72 3.22
N GLN A 43 3.66 7.82 2.95
CA GLN A 43 4.54 7.93 1.79
C GLN A 43 5.62 6.85 1.79
N ASN A 44 6.29 6.64 2.93
CA ASN A 44 7.33 5.61 3.03
C ASN A 44 6.77 4.19 2.88
N THR A 45 5.55 3.96 3.34
CA THR A 45 4.87 2.68 3.16
C THR A 45 4.56 2.45 1.69
N ASP A 46 4.09 3.47 0.98
CA ASP A 46 3.85 3.42 -0.46
C ASP A 46 5.16 3.15 -1.22
N GLU A 47 6.26 3.84 -0.88
CA GLU A 47 7.59 3.59 -1.44
C GLU A 47 8.09 2.16 -1.16
N TYR A 48 7.85 1.63 0.03
CA TYR A 48 8.20 0.25 0.36
C TYR A 48 7.41 -0.75 -0.48
N ILE A 49 6.09 -0.57 -0.58
CA ILE A 49 5.20 -1.38 -1.43
C ILE A 49 5.67 -1.31 -2.89
N ASP A 50 6.01 -0.12 -3.35
CA ASP A 50 6.47 0.14 -4.71
C ASP A 50 7.81 -0.53 -5.05
N ASN A 51 8.67 -0.72 -4.06
CA ASN A 51 9.96 -1.38 -4.20
C ASN A 51 9.87 -2.91 -4.14
N ILE A 52 8.92 -3.46 -3.37
CA ILE A 52 8.73 -4.92 -3.28
C ILE A 52 7.86 -5.47 -4.41
N LEU A 53 6.98 -4.64 -4.99
CA LEU A 53 6.09 -5.08 -6.06
C LEU A 53 6.85 -5.21 -7.38
N PRO A 54 6.79 -6.38 -8.06
CA PRO A 54 7.38 -6.54 -9.38
C PRO A 54 6.64 -5.66 -10.41
N PRO A 55 7.31 -5.23 -11.50
CA PRO A 55 6.80 -4.23 -12.42
C PRO A 55 5.46 -4.61 -13.06
N LEU A 56 5.23 -5.90 -13.33
CA LEU A 56 3.97 -6.39 -13.89
C LEU A 56 2.79 -6.22 -12.92
N THR A 57 2.95 -6.65 -11.66
CA THR A 57 1.90 -6.55 -10.64
C THR A 57 1.58 -5.10 -10.29
N LYS A 58 2.61 -4.24 -10.25
CA LYS A 58 2.45 -2.80 -10.04
C LYS A 58 1.60 -2.17 -11.14
N ALA A 59 1.91 -2.47 -12.40
CA ALA A 59 1.13 -2.00 -13.55
C ALA A 59 -0.31 -2.53 -13.52
N LEU A 60 -0.51 -3.80 -13.14
CA LEU A 60 -1.85 -4.39 -13.02
C LEU A 60 -2.69 -3.70 -11.94
N PHE A 61 -2.13 -3.44 -10.76
CA PHE A 61 -2.86 -2.74 -9.69
C PHE A 61 -3.12 -1.28 -10.02
N LYS A 62 -2.22 -0.63 -10.75
CA LYS A 62 -2.44 0.72 -11.29
C LYS A 62 -3.58 0.69 -12.31
N TYR A 63 -3.57 -0.27 -13.23
CA TYR A 63 -4.60 -0.46 -14.25
C TYR A 63 -5.98 -0.69 -13.64
N VAL A 64 -6.09 -1.56 -12.62
CA VAL A 64 -7.36 -1.83 -11.92
C VAL A 64 -7.86 -0.60 -11.17
N ARG A 65 -6.98 0.18 -10.52
CA ARG A 65 -7.37 1.40 -9.79
C ARG A 65 -7.76 2.55 -10.72
N GLU A 66 -7.06 2.71 -11.84
CA GLU A 66 -7.31 3.81 -12.78
C GLU A 66 -8.51 3.53 -13.69
N GLY A 67 -8.90 2.26 -13.89
CA GLY A 67 -10.25 1.88 -14.32
C GLY A 67 -10.76 2.50 -15.63
N LYS A 68 -9.88 2.88 -16.56
CA LYS A 68 -10.25 3.61 -17.78
C LYS A 68 -10.16 2.76 -19.06
N TYR A 69 -10.87 1.65 -19.10
CA TYR A 69 -11.23 1.03 -20.39
C TYR A 69 -12.71 0.66 -20.43
N THR A 70 -13.47 1.49 -21.14
CA THR A 70 -14.74 1.11 -21.76
C THR A 70 -14.41 0.44 -23.10
N PHE A 71 -15.02 -0.72 -23.39
CA PHE A 71 -14.86 -1.49 -24.64
C PHE A 71 -13.53 -2.24 -24.88
N CYS A 72 -12.94 -2.84 -23.84
CA CYS A 72 -11.97 -3.94 -24.02
C CYS A 72 -12.55 -5.24 -23.44
N THR A 73 -12.38 -6.34 -24.15
CA THR A 73 -12.61 -7.70 -23.64
C THR A 73 -11.77 -7.89 -22.37
N PRO A 74 -12.39 -8.12 -21.19
CA PRO A 74 -13.38 -9.17 -20.95
C PRO A 74 -14.82 -8.66 -20.76
N GLY A 75 -15.80 -9.34 -21.36
CA GLY A 75 -17.24 -9.01 -21.31
C GLY A 75 -17.90 -9.05 -19.92
N HIS A 76 -17.13 -9.27 -18.86
CA HIS A 76 -17.55 -9.13 -17.47
C HIS A 76 -17.44 -7.68 -16.94
N MET A 77 -16.73 -6.79 -17.65
CA MET A 77 -16.66 -5.34 -17.38
C MET A 77 -16.53 -5.02 -15.87
N GLY A 78 -15.50 -5.58 -15.24
CA GLY A 78 -15.15 -5.32 -13.84
C GLY A 78 -16.16 -5.80 -12.80
N GLY A 79 -17.14 -6.63 -13.17
CA GLY A 79 -18.21 -7.03 -12.24
C GLY A 79 -19.63 -6.79 -12.74
N THR A 80 -19.80 -5.84 -13.66
CA THR A 80 -21.13 -5.30 -13.98
C THR A 80 -22.09 -6.31 -14.58
N ALA A 81 -21.60 -7.38 -15.23
CA ALA A 81 -22.47 -8.45 -15.71
C ALA A 81 -22.95 -9.40 -14.58
N PHE A 82 -22.16 -9.60 -13.52
CA PHE A 82 -22.53 -10.48 -12.41
C PHE A 82 -23.50 -9.81 -11.45
N GLN A 83 -23.57 -8.48 -11.43
CA GLN A 83 -24.56 -7.75 -10.63
C GLN A 83 -25.98 -7.81 -11.20
N LYS A 84 -26.16 -8.30 -12.44
CA LYS A 84 -27.47 -8.42 -13.12
C LYS A 84 -28.21 -9.72 -12.83
N SER A 85 -27.56 -10.71 -12.20
CA SER A 85 -28.18 -11.99 -11.84
C SER A 85 -27.99 -12.24 -10.33
N PRO A 86 -29.04 -12.67 -9.59
CA PRO A 86 -28.95 -12.91 -8.15
C PRO A 86 -27.86 -13.92 -7.77
N SER A 87 -27.68 -14.99 -8.55
CA SER A 87 -26.67 -16.03 -8.30
C SER A 87 -25.24 -15.53 -8.57
N ALA A 88 -25.08 -14.71 -9.60
CA ALA A 88 -23.80 -14.12 -9.97
C ALA A 88 -23.36 -13.00 -9.00
N ALA A 89 -24.32 -12.28 -8.41
CA ALA A 89 -24.05 -11.29 -7.37
C ALA A 89 -23.50 -11.95 -6.10
N SER A 90 -24.06 -13.10 -5.68
CA SER A 90 -23.53 -13.87 -4.54
C SER A 90 -22.11 -14.37 -4.77
N PHE A 91 -21.77 -14.77 -6.00
CA PHE A 91 -20.40 -15.17 -6.38
C PHE A 91 -19.41 -14.00 -6.32
N MET A 92 -19.82 -12.81 -6.75
CA MET A 92 -18.99 -11.61 -6.63
C MET A 92 -18.77 -11.24 -5.16
N ILE A 93 -19.82 -11.26 -4.33
CA ILE A 93 -19.73 -10.92 -2.91
C ILE A 93 -18.85 -11.92 -2.17
N SER A 94 -18.96 -13.22 -2.45
CA SER A 94 -18.11 -14.23 -1.82
C SER A 94 -16.64 -14.07 -2.24
N SER A 95 -16.37 -13.76 -3.51
CA SER A 95 -15.03 -13.46 -4.03
C SER A 95 -14.42 -12.17 -3.46
N ALA A 96 -15.24 -11.17 -3.11
CA ALA A 96 -14.78 -9.94 -2.47
C ALA A 96 -14.51 -10.12 -0.97
N ARG A 97 -15.18 -11.08 -0.32
CA ARG A 97 -15.05 -11.36 1.13
C ARG A 97 -13.88 -12.29 1.47
N THR A 98 -13.26 -12.92 0.48
CA THR A 98 -12.11 -13.82 0.65
C THR A 98 -10.75 -13.16 0.36
N ARG A 99 -10.70 -11.83 0.22
CA ARG A 99 -9.46 -11.05 0.13
C ARG A 99 -9.25 -10.18 1.35
#